data_AF-A0A3D4Q8C7-F1
#
_entry.id   AF-A0A3D4Q8C7-F1
#
_cell.length_a   1.000
_cell.length_b   1.000
_cell.length_c   1.000
_cell.angle_alpha   90.00
_cell.angle_beta   90.00
_cell.angle_gamma   90.00
#
_symmetry.space_group_name_H-M   'P 1'
#
loop_
_entity.id
_entity.type
_entity.pdbx_description
1 polymer ?
#
loop_
_entity_poly.entity_id
_entity_poly.type
_entity_poly.pdbx_seq_one_letter_code
_entity_poly.pdbx_strand_id
1 'polypeptide(L)'
;MIELGKMQTLKIAREKDFGVYLEDADGASVLLPKKQVPAGKTIGDTLTVFVYKDSSDRLIATTRKPLMEVGEIAKVIVKDVTKIGAFVDIGLERDVLLPYREMRYEL
;
A
#
# COMPACT_ATOMS: atom_id res chain seq x y z
N MET A 1 -7.01 11.18 9.35
CA MET A 1 -6.09 11.42 8.21
C MET A 1 -5.57 10.09 7.68
N ILE A 2 -5.68 9.87 6.37
CA ILE A 2 -5.10 8.71 5.67
C ILE A 2 -3.59 8.89 5.53
N GLU A 3 -2.82 7.92 6.02
CA GLU A 3 -1.36 7.94 6.01
C GLU A 3 -0.76 7.06 4.90
N LEU A 4 0.08 7.67 4.04
CA LEU A 4 0.80 6.95 3.00
C LEU A 4 1.94 6.11 3.61
N GLY A 5 2.00 4.84 3.22
CA GLY A 5 3.06 3.92 3.65
C GLY A 5 2.85 3.34 5.05
N LYS A 6 1.61 3.33 5.55
CA LYS A 6 1.21 2.81 6.87
C LYS A 6 0.03 1.84 6.75
N MET A 7 0.00 0.85 7.65
CA MET A 7 -1.21 0.08 7.93
C MET A 7 -2.14 0.89 8.81
N GLN A 8 -3.43 0.94 8.46
CA GLN A 8 -4.42 1.73 9.18
C GLN A 8 -5.82 1.15 9.01
N THR A 9 -6.70 1.44 9.97
CA THR A 9 -8.09 0.97 9.95
C THR A 9 -9.00 2.06 9.40
N LEU A 10 -9.69 1.75 8.30
CA LEU A 10 -10.62 2.65 7.62
C LEU A 10 -12.00 2.01 7.49
N LYS A 11 -13.03 2.83 7.35
CA LYS A 11 -14.43 2.38 7.24
C LYS A 11 -14.87 2.31 5.78
N ILE A 12 -15.55 1.25 5.38
CA ILE A 12 -16.20 1.18 4.06
C ILE A 12 -17.34 2.18 4.04
N ALA A 13 -17.21 3.21 3.21
CA ALA A 13 -18.19 4.27 3.06
C ALA A 13 -19.06 4.09 1.80
N ARG A 14 -18.47 3.60 0.71
CA ARG A 14 -19.14 3.50 -0.60
C ARG A 14 -18.67 2.26 -1.36
N GLU A 15 -19.58 1.64 -2.10
CA GLU A 15 -19.29 0.52 -2.98
C GLU A 15 -19.46 0.92 -4.46
N LYS A 16 -18.59 0.39 -5.32
CA LYS A 16 -18.58 0.55 -6.77
C LYS A 16 -18.26 -0.80 -7.42
N ASP A 17 -18.54 -0.93 -8.71
CA ASP A 17 -18.32 -2.18 -9.44
C ASP A 17 -16.87 -2.66 -9.43
N PHE A 18 -15.91 -1.74 -9.28
CA PHE A 18 -14.48 -2.00 -9.28
C PHE A 18 -13.83 -2.02 -7.87
N GLY A 19 -14.59 -1.77 -6.80
CA GLY A 19 -14.06 -1.80 -5.44
C GLY A 19 -14.88 -0.98 -4.45
N VAL A 20 -14.31 -0.76 -3.27
CA VAL A 20 -14.93 0.03 -2.19
C VAL A 20 -14.07 1.23 -1.84
N TYR A 21 -14.70 2.35 -1.52
CA TYR A 21 -14.02 3.49 -0.93
C TYR A 21 -14.00 3.35 0.58
N LEU A 22 -12.80 3.43 1.13
CA LEU A 22 -12.52 3.44 2.55
C LEU A 22 -12.28 4.87 2.99
N GLU A 23 -12.91 5.27 4.09
CA GLU A 23 -12.84 6.63 4.63
C GLU A 23 -12.27 6.63 6.05
N ASP A 24 -11.52 7.69 6.36
CA ASP A 24 -11.11 8.01 7.72
C ASP A 24 -12.16 8.87 8.43
N ALA A 25 -11.86 9.29 9.67
CA ALA A 25 -12.77 10.11 10.46
C ALA A 25 -12.97 11.54 9.89
N ASP A 26 -12.04 12.01 9.06
CA ASP A 26 -12.05 13.35 8.47
C ASP A 26 -12.76 13.38 7.11
N GLY A 27 -13.23 12.23 6.62
CA GLY A 27 -13.90 12.07 5.33
C GLY A 27 -12.94 11.94 4.13
N ALA A 28 -11.63 11.84 4.37
CA ALA A 28 -10.68 11.52 3.32
C ALA A 28 -10.90 10.07 2.88
N SER A 29 -10.89 9.83 1.57
CA SER A 29 -11.24 8.51 1.01
C SER A 29 -10.14 7.92 0.12
N VAL A 30 -9.98 6.60 0.16
CA VAL A 30 -9.06 5.84 -0.69
C VAL A 30 -9.76 4.59 -1.24
N LEU A 31 -9.42 4.20 -2.48
CA LEU A 31 -9.99 3.02 -3.12
C LEU A 31 -9.30 1.73 -2.65
N LEU A 32 -10.09 0.75 -2.20
CA LEU A 32 -9.70 -0.65 -2.09
C LEU A 32 -10.28 -1.43 -3.29
N PRO A 33 -9.45 -1.99 -4.18
CA PRO A 33 -9.92 -2.74 -5.34
C PRO A 33 -10.78 -3.95 -4.95
N LYS A 34 -11.79 -4.27 -5.77
CA LYS A 34 -12.75 -5.35 -5.51
C LYS A 34 -12.11 -6.71 -5.20
N LYS A 35 -11.00 -7.03 -5.88
CA LYS A 35 -10.23 -8.28 -5.67
C LYS A 35 -9.66 -8.41 -4.26
N GLN A 36 -9.55 -7.31 -3.53
CA GLN A 36 -8.96 -7.25 -2.20
C GLN A 36 -9.99 -7.07 -1.09
N VAL A 37 -11.27 -6.93 -1.44
CA VAL A 37 -12.37 -6.82 -0.47
C VAL A 37 -12.64 -8.21 0.12
N PRO A 38 -12.51 -8.40 1.44
CA PRO A 38 -12.80 -9.69 2.06
C PRO A 38 -14.28 -10.08 1.90
N ALA A 39 -14.54 -11.38 1.77
CA ALA A 39 -15.91 -11.88 1.61
C ALA A 39 -16.81 -11.48 2.80
N GLY A 40 -18.04 -11.08 2.50
CA GLY A 40 -19.05 -10.70 3.51
C GLY A 40 -18.88 -9.31 4.11
N LYS A 41 -17.90 -8.51 3.65
CA LYS A 41 -17.73 -7.12 4.08
C LYS A 41 -18.66 -6.19 3.31
N THR A 42 -19.28 -5.27 4.02
CA THR A 42 -20.30 -4.35 3.50
C THR A 42 -20.07 -2.93 3.97
N ILE A 43 -20.85 -1.98 3.45
CA ILE A 43 -20.81 -0.58 3.88
C ILE A 43 -21.05 -0.50 5.40
N GLY A 44 -20.20 0.25 6.09
CA GLY A 44 -20.23 0.37 7.54
C GLY A 44 -19.13 -0.41 8.25
N ASP A 45 -18.65 -1.50 7.65
CA ASP A 45 -17.58 -2.31 8.21
C ASP A 45 -16.23 -1.58 8.15
N THR A 46 -15.34 -1.93 9.07
CA THR A 46 -13.96 -1.46 9.07
C THR A 46 -13.01 -2.52 8.51
N LEU A 47 -11.97 -2.04 7.84
CA LEU A 47 -10.89 -2.84 7.27
C LEU A 47 -9.55 -2.22 7.63
N THR A 48 -8.61 -3.07 8.03
CA THR A 48 -7.21 -2.69 8.21
C THR A 48 -6.48 -2.87 6.88
N VAL A 49 -5.94 -1.79 6.34
CA VAL A 49 -5.35 -1.72 5.00
C VAL A 49 -4.04 -0.95 5.02
N PHE A 50 -3.14 -1.29 4.10
CA PHE A 50 -1.98 -0.48 3.78
C PHE A 50 -2.34 0.51 2.67
N VAL A 51 -1.93 1.77 2.80
CA VAL A 51 -2.13 2.78 1.76
C VAL A 51 -0.81 3.07 1.05
N TYR A 52 -0.81 3.00 -0.28
CA TYR A 52 0.35 3.22 -1.14
C TYR A 52 -0.06 3.91 -2.44
N LYS A 53 0.90 4.13 -3.35
CA LYS A 53 0.64 4.67 -4.69
C LYS A 53 0.70 3.60 -5.77
N ASP A 54 -0.26 3.62 -6.68
CA ASP A 54 -0.28 2.77 -7.87
C ASP A 54 0.67 3.27 -8.97
N SER A 55 0.66 2.62 -10.14
CA SER A 55 1.46 3.03 -11.32
C SER A 55 1.13 4.41 -11.86
N SER A 56 -0.03 4.96 -11.52
CA SER A 56 -0.52 6.26 -11.98
C SER A 56 -0.37 7.33 -10.90
N ASP A 57 0.46 7.08 -9.89
CA ASP A 57 0.71 7.96 -8.74
C ASP A 57 -0.54 8.25 -7.88
N ARG A 58 -1.58 7.41 -7.98
CA ARG A 58 -2.83 7.57 -7.22
C ARG A 58 -2.76 6.81 -5.91
N LEU A 59 -3.30 7.39 -4.84
CA LEU A 59 -3.49 6.70 -3.57
C LEU A 59 -4.45 5.51 -3.74
N ILE A 60 -4.01 4.35 -3.25
CA ILE A 60 -4.76 3.10 -3.30
C ILE A 60 -4.51 2.30 -2.01
N ALA A 61 -5.51 1.54 -1.60
CA ALA A 61 -5.45 0.67 -0.43
C ALA A 61 -5.27 -0.79 -0.82
N THR A 62 -4.61 -1.56 0.04
CA THR A 62 -4.47 -3.02 -0.07
C THR A 62 -4.69 -3.68 1.29
N THR A 63 -5.35 -4.84 1.32
CA THR A 63 -5.47 -5.67 2.54
C THR A 63 -4.23 -6.53 2.78
N ARG A 64 -3.31 -6.58 1.80
CA ARG A 64 -2.00 -7.21 1.99
C ARG A 64 -1.17 -6.44 3.00
N LYS A 65 -0.56 -7.17 3.93
CA LYS A 65 0.38 -6.63 4.89
C LYS A 65 1.76 -6.50 4.23
N PRO A 66 2.40 -5.32 4.26
CA PRO A 66 3.76 -5.16 3.76
C PRO A 66 4.77 -5.84 4.71
N LEU A 67 5.99 -6.06 4.22
CA LEU A 67 7.13 -6.51 5.04
C LEU A 67 7.66 -5.41 5.96
N MET A 68 7.42 -4.15 5.61
CA MET A 68 7.82 -2.98 6.39
C MET A 68 6.92 -1.78 6.10
N GLU A 69 6.80 -0.90 7.08
CA GLU A 69 6.11 0.38 6.95
C GLU A 69 7.07 1.57 6.99
N VAL A 70 6.58 2.76 6.64
CA VAL A 70 7.38 3.99 6.74
C VAL A 70 7.84 4.20 8.18
N GLY A 71 9.14 4.44 8.36
CA GLY A 71 9.78 4.61 9.67
C GLY A 71 10.28 3.31 10.29
N GLU A 72 10.04 2.16 9.67
CA GLU A 72 10.56 0.87 10.12
C GLU A 72 11.83 0.46 9.38
N ILE A 73 12.57 -0.49 9.96
CA ILE A 73 13.73 -1.12 9.36
C ILE A 73 13.44 -2.61 9.23
N ALA A 74 13.63 -3.16 8.03
CA ALA A 74 13.46 -4.59 7.77
C ALA A 74 14.56 -5.12 6.84
N LYS A 75 14.78 -6.44 6.93
CA LYS A 75 15.56 -7.17 5.93
C LYS A 75 14.65 -7.57 4.78
N VAL A 76 14.97 -7.11 3.58
CA VAL A 76 14.18 -7.34 2.35
C VAL A 76 15.01 -8.02 1.27
N ILE A 77 14.33 -8.57 0.27
CA ILE A 77 14.97 -9.23 -0.88
C ILE A 77 15.11 -8.21 -2.01
N VAL A 78 16.30 -8.12 -2.60
CA VAL A 78 16.49 -7.41 -3.88
C VAL A 78 15.96 -8.29 -5.00
N LYS A 79 14.97 -7.81 -5.75
CA LYS A 79 14.37 -8.53 -6.88
C LYS A 79 15.07 -8.27 -8.19
N ASP A 80 15.54 -7.04 -8.38
CA ASP A 80 16.20 -6.63 -9.62
C ASP A 80 17.16 -5.46 -9.36
N VAL A 81 18.20 -5.36 -10.18
CA VAL A 81 19.16 -4.25 -10.18
C VAL A 81 19.22 -3.66 -11.58
N THR A 82 18.91 -2.38 -11.67
CA THR A 82 18.72 -1.66 -12.94
C THR A 82 19.60 -0.41 -12.99
N LYS A 83 19.59 0.29 -14.13
CA LYS A 83 20.38 1.52 -14.32
C LYS A 83 20.02 2.67 -13.35
N ILE A 84 18.88 2.60 -12.68
CA ILE A 84 18.41 3.66 -11.76
C ILE A 84 18.51 3.28 -10.28
N GLY A 85 18.94 2.05 -9.96
CA GLY A 85 18.99 1.51 -8.61
C GLY A 85 18.46 0.08 -8.56
N ALA A 86 18.13 -0.38 -7.36
CA ALA A 86 17.59 -1.72 -7.13
C ALA A 86 16.14 -1.67 -6.71
N PHE A 87 15.39 -2.69 -7.08
CA PHE A 87 14.01 -2.89 -6.66
C PHE A 87 13.98 -3.91 -5.53
N VAL A 88 13.42 -3.50 -4.39
CA VAL A 88 13.29 -4.33 -3.19
C VAL A 88 11.85 -4.77 -2.97
N ASP A 89 11.69 -6.03 -2.61
CA ASP A 89 10.41 -6.65 -2.28
C ASP A 89 9.95 -6.18 -0.91
N ILE A 90 8.78 -5.54 -0.87
CA ILE A 90 8.12 -5.11 0.36
C ILE A 90 6.86 -5.93 0.67
N GLY A 91 6.67 -7.09 0.03
CA GLY A 91 5.52 -7.97 0.21
C GLY A 91 4.24 -7.51 -0.48
N LEU A 92 4.32 -6.51 -1.35
CA LEU A 92 3.21 -5.96 -2.10
C LEU A 92 3.30 -6.33 -3.58
N GLU A 93 2.28 -5.96 -4.37
CA GLU A 93 2.31 -6.16 -5.83
C GLU A 93 3.35 -5.30 -6.54
N ARG A 94 3.92 -4.31 -5.84
CA ARG A 94 4.96 -3.43 -6.35
C ARG A 94 6.18 -3.49 -5.45
N ASP A 95 7.33 -3.54 -6.10
CA ASP A 95 8.63 -3.33 -5.46
C ASP A 95 8.88 -1.85 -5.23
N VAL A 96 9.74 -1.55 -4.26
CA VAL A 96 10.18 -0.19 -3.95
C VAL A 96 11.57 0.05 -4.57
N LEU A 97 11.74 1.19 -5.22
CA LEU A 97 13.03 1.61 -5.73
C LEU A 97 13.92 2.08 -4.57
N LEU A 98 15.06 1.41 -4.40
CA LEU A 98 16.21 1.94 -3.69
C LEU A 98 17.14 2.61 -4.72
N PRO A 99 17.18 3.95 -4.79
CA PRO A 99 18.04 4.64 -5.76
C PRO A 99 19.50 4.58 -5.32
N TYR A 100 20.43 4.61 -6.28
CA TYR A 100 21.88 4.55 -5.99
C TYR A 100 22.37 5.61 -5.01
N ARG A 101 21.78 6.81 -5.04
CA ARG A 101 22.14 7.89 -4.10
C ARG A 101 21.91 7.52 -2.63
N GLU A 102 20.97 6.61 -2.36
CA GLU A 102 20.63 6.14 -1.02
C GLU A 102 21.28 4.78 -0.69
N MET A 103 21.98 4.16 -1.64
CA MET A 103 22.73 2.91 -1.43
C MET A 103 24.09 3.22 -0.82
N ARG A 104 24.35 2.68 0.37
CA ARG A 104 25.64 2.86 1.05
C ARG A 104 26.69 1.81 0.68
N TYR A 105 26.26 0.67 0.13
CA TYR A 105 27.11 -0.47 -0.19
C TYR A 105 26.72 -1.02 -1.56
N GLU A 106 27.69 -1.59 -2.28
CA GLU A 106 27.44 -2.32 -3.52
C GLU A 106 26.67 -3.61 -3.21
N LEU A 107 25.79 -4.00 -4.15
CA LEU A 107 24.96 -5.21 -4.08
C LEU A 107 25.63 -6.40 -4.75
#